data_AF-F0NH18-F1
#
_entry.id   AF-F0NH18-F1
#
_cell.length_a   1.000
_cell.length_b   1.000
_cell.length_c   1.000
_cell.angle_alpha   90.00
_cell.angle_beta   90.00
_cell.angle_gamma   90.00
#
_symmetry.space_group_name_H-M   'P 1'
#
loop_
_entity.id
_entity.type
_entity.pdbx_description
1 polymer ?
#
loop_
_entity_poly.entity_id
_entity_poly.type
_entity_poly.pdbx_seq_one_letter_code
_entity_poly.pdbx_strand_id
1 'polypeptide(L)'
;MARRVKAIRASVSMKIALSEPLLVLVNNYVKALRFTLFWLKENVPNPDEKGVLGKVHEELYEKLREEYNLPSKVAEDCYRDALSVYKGWYNNPRRGRFPRVYKPTVWLTPKASYNVDFEAMTVRIASVGELQILGYPRNLKEYMSWRMKEARLVVKDGKAFLKVVFEKPLENVEPKESVAVDINMSEIVVGKDDINYVRISTRLHEVHHWKSLAESLQKKYPRRWGRIRGSCIGFVFSIKGLGGFC
;
A
#
# COMPACT_ATOMS: atom_id res chain seq x y z
N MET A 1 11.88 -14.34 20.98
CA MET A 1 11.48 -13.47 19.84
C MET A 1 11.69 -14.25 18.55
N ALA A 2 10.64 -14.64 17.84
CA ALA A 2 10.78 -15.35 16.58
C ALA A 2 11.45 -14.41 15.55
N ARG A 3 12.62 -14.82 15.01
CA ARG A 3 13.25 -14.15 13.87
C ARG A 3 12.18 -13.98 12.79
N ARG A 4 11.84 -12.75 12.44
CA ARG A 4 10.95 -12.44 11.32
C ARG A 4 11.62 -13.02 10.07
N VAL A 5 11.15 -14.16 9.59
CA VAL A 5 11.64 -14.74 8.32
C VAL A 5 11.45 -13.65 7.27
N LYS A 6 12.54 -13.28 6.58
CA LYS A 6 12.46 -12.28 5.50
C LYS A 6 11.44 -12.81 4.49
N ALA A 7 10.52 -11.97 4.07
CA ALA A 7 9.46 -12.34 3.14
C ALA A 7 9.29 -11.23 2.13
N ILE A 8 9.05 -11.61 0.88
CA ILE A 8 8.72 -10.67 -0.19
C ILE A 8 7.22 -10.45 -0.12
N ARG A 9 6.82 -9.17 -0.19
CA ARG A 9 5.40 -8.77 -0.15
C ARG A 9 5.06 -7.96 -1.38
N ALA A 10 3.94 -8.30 -2.01
CA ALA A 10 3.37 -7.56 -3.11
C ALA A 10 1.95 -7.12 -2.73
N SER A 11 1.57 -5.89 -3.07
CA SER A 11 0.19 -5.42 -2.90
C SER A 11 -0.48 -5.34 -4.26
N VAL A 12 -1.59 -6.07 -4.39
CA VAL A 12 -2.39 -6.12 -5.61
C VAL A 12 -3.70 -5.38 -5.36
N SER A 13 -3.97 -4.38 -6.19
CA SER A 13 -5.19 -3.56 -6.09
C SER A 13 -6.23 -4.08 -7.08
N MET A 14 -7.34 -4.60 -6.57
CA MET A 14 -8.48 -5.08 -7.35
C MET A 14 -9.64 -4.10 -7.21
N LYS A 15 -10.31 -3.78 -8.32
CA LYS A 15 -11.54 -3.00 -8.34
C LYS A 15 -12.70 -3.95 -8.07
N ILE A 16 -13.52 -3.63 -7.07
CA ILE A 16 -14.70 -4.43 -6.71
C ILE A 16 -15.97 -3.63 -6.97
N ALA A 17 -17.09 -4.34 -7.12
CA ALA A 17 -18.40 -3.73 -7.20
C ALA A 17 -18.70 -2.92 -5.93
N LEU A 18 -19.28 -1.74 -6.13
CA LEU A 18 -19.76 -0.91 -5.04
C LEU A 18 -21.15 -1.38 -4.64
N SER A 19 -21.40 -1.49 -3.33
CA SER A 19 -22.73 -1.78 -2.80
C SER A 19 -23.03 -0.89 -1.59
N GLU A 20 -24.30 -0.62 -1.35
CA GLU A 20 -24.76 0.16 -0.19
C GLU A 20 -24.29 -0.43 1.15
N PRO A 21 -24.38 -1.76 1.38
CA PRO A 21 -23.86 -2.36 2.61
C PRO A 21 -22.34 -2.17 2.77
N LEU A 22 -21.58 -2.15 1.67
CA LEU A 22 -20.14 -1.87 1.71
C LEU A 22 -19.86 -0.43 2.16
N LEU A 23 -20.63 0.55 1.66
CA LEU A 23 -20.52 1.95 2.05
C LEU A 23 -20.88 2.16 3.53
N VAL A 24 -21.94 1.51 4.00
CA VAL A 24 -22.33 1.53 5.42
C VAL A 24 -21.22 0.96 6.30
N LEU A 25 -20.67 -0.21 5.95
CA LEU A 25 -19.57 -0.83 6.69
C LEU A 25 -18.36 0.12 6.79
N VAL A 26 -17.95 0.71 5.66
CA VAL A 26 -16.80 1.62 5.61
C VAL A 26 -17.04 2.88 6.45
N ASN A 27 -18.24 3.45 6.39
CA ASN A 27 -18.59 4.63 7.18
C ASN A 27 -18.60 4.32 8.68
N ASN A 28 -19.20 3.19 9.08
CA ASN A 28 -19.21 2.75 10.48
C ASN A 28 -17.80 2.48 10.99
N TYR A 29 -16.95 1.81 10.18
CA TYR A 29 -15.56 1.55 10.51
C TYR A 29 -14.76 2.83 10.71
N VAL A 30 -14.94 3.85 9.87
CA VAL A 30 -14.23 5.13 10.03
C VAL A 30 -14.67 5.86 11.29
N LYS A 31 -15.97 5.82 11.63
CA LYS A 31 -16.48 6.41 12.87
C LYS A 31 -15.91 5.69 14.10
N ALA A 32 -15.97 4.35 14.10
CA ALA A 32 -15.37 3.49 15.11
C ALA A 32 -13.87 3.77 15.29
N LEU A 33 -13.11 3.82 14.20
CA LEU A 33 -11.67 4.05 14.23
C LEU A 33 -11.32 5.42 14.83
N ARG A 34 -12.09 6.46 14.53
CA ARG A 34 -11.93 7.79 15.14
C ARG A 34 -12.20 7.73 16.64
N PHE A 35 -13.30 7.12 17.04
CA PHE A 35 -13.65 6.95 18.45
C PHE A 35 -12.55 6.19 19.20
N THR A 36 -12.12 5.04 18.68
CA THR A 36 -11.06 4.23 19.29
C THR A 36 -9.74 5.00 19.42
N LEU A 37 -9.35 5.79 18.41
CA LEU A 37 -8.14 6.61 18.49
C LEU A 37 -8.21 7.66 19.59
N PHE A 38 -9.35 8.33 19.75
CA PHE A 38 -9.54 9.30 20.83
C PHE A 38 -9.54 8.60 22.20
N TRP A 39 -10.26 7.48 22.33
CA TRP A 39 -10.26 6.69 23.55
C TRP A 39 -8.86 6.22 23.95
N LEU A 40 -8.03 5.77 22.98
CA LEU A 40 -6.64 5.37 23.22
C LEU A 40 -5.79 6.53 23.75
N LYS A 41 -6.01 7.74 23.23
CA LYS A 41 -5.29 8.94 23.67
C LYS A 41 -5.58 9.28 25.13
N GLU A 42 -6.81 9.07 25.58
CA GLU A 42 -7.27 9.42 26.93
C GLU A 42 -6.93 8.34 27.96
N ASN A 43 -7.07 7.05 27.58
CA ASN A 43 -7.03 5.93 28.53
C ASN A 43 -5.74 5.11 28.45
N VAL A 44 -4.89 5.30 27.42
CA VAL A 44 -3.65 4.54 27.25
C VAL A 44 -2.45 5.48 27.19
N PRO A 45 -1.84 5.82 28.35
CA PRO A 45 -0.65 6.67 28.40
C PRO A 45 0.56 6.09 27.66
N ASN A 46 0.75 4.76 27.73
CA ASN A 46 1.83 4.05 27.08
C ASN A 46 1.32 2.85 26.27
N PRO A 47 1.29 2.91 24.93
CA PRO A 47 0.79 1.81 24.10
C PRO A 47 1.75 0.62 23.99
N ASP A 48 3.00 0.76 24.42
CA ASP A 48 4.02 -0.30 24.38
C ASP A 48 4.10 -1.11 25.67
N GLU A 49 3.28 -0.78 26.66
CA GLU A 49 3.13 -1.58 27.88
C GLU A 49 2.53 -2.96 27.56
N LYS A 50 2.96 -3.99 28.32
CA LYS A 50 2.40 -5.35 28.20
C LYS A 50 0.94 -5.34 28.68
N GLY A 51 0.06 -6.05 27.96
CA GLY A 51 -1.35 -6.19 28.33
C GLY A 51 -2.29 -5.10 27.80
N VAL A 52 -1.78 -4.04 27.15
CA VAL A 52 -2.62 -2.98 26.54
C VAL A 52 -3.65 -3.54 25.57
N LEU A 53 -3.29 -4.55 24.78
CA LEU A 53 -4.22 -5.18 23.84
C LEU A 53 -5.41 -5.85 24.55
N GLY A 54 -5.19 -6.43 25.74
CA GLY A 54 -6.25 -7.04 26.55
C GLY A 54 -7.21 -5.98 27.09
N LYS A 55 -6.67 -4.92 27.71
CA LYS A 55 -7.45 -3.78 28.20
C LYS A 55 -8.32 -3.14 27.10
N VAL A 56 -7.70 -2.91 25.94
CA VAL A 56 -8.39 -2.36 24.75
C VAL A 56 -9.50 -3.30 24.28
N HIS A 57 -9.27 -4.61 24.30
CA HIS A 57 -10.28 -5.58 23.89
C HIS A 57 -11.47 -5.57 24.86
N GLU A 58 -11.23 -5.67 26.17
CA GLU A 58 -12.27 -5.67 27.20
C GLU A 58 -13.17 -4.43 27.13
N GLU A 59 -12.60 -3.25 26.91
CA GLU A 59 -13.38 -2.00 26.95
C GLU A 59 -14.05 -1.62 25.62
N LEU A 60 -13.43 -1.96 24.48
CA LEU A 60 -13.87 -1.48 23.17
C LEU A 60 -14.58 -2.54 22.33
N TYR A 61 -14.36 -3.83 22.57
CA TYR A 61 -14.92 -4.87 21.70
C TYR A 61 -16.46 -4.84 21.67
N GLU A 62 -17.09 -4.81 22.84
CA GLU A 62 -18.56 -4.76 22.94
C GLU A 62 -19.12 -3.48 22.32
N LYS A 63 -18.56 -2.31 22.69
CA LYS A 63 -18.97 -1.01 22.12
C LYS A 63 -18.86 -0.95 20.60
N LEU A 64 -17.74 -1.45 20.04
CA LEU A 64 -17.53 -1.48 18.60
C LEU A 64 -18.50 -2.40 17.87
N ARG A 65 -18.92 -3.49 18.53
CA ARG A 65 -19.87 -4.44 17.96
C ARG A 65 -21.30 -3.94 18.03
N GLU A 66 -21.69 -3.34 19.14
CA GLU A 66 -23.07 -2.90 19.41
C GLU A 66 -23.37 -1.52 18.82
N GLU A 67 -22.56 -0.50 19.15
CA GLU A 67 -22.85 0.88 18.74
C GLU A 67 -22.52 1.14 17.26
N TYR A 68 -21.46 0.52 16.75
CA TYR A 68 -21.00 0.71 15.37
C TYR A 68 -21.39 -0.42 14.42
N ASN A 69 -22.09 -1.44 14.93
CA ASN A 69 -22.55 -2.61 14.17
C ASN A 69 -21.43 -3.27 13.35
N LEU A 70 -20.22 -3.38 13.93
CA LEU A 70 -19.09 -4.01 13.26
C LEU A 70 -19.10 -5.53 13.50
N PRO A 71 -18.79 -6.34 12.47
CA PRO A 71 -18.57 -7.78 12.65
C PRO A 71 -17.47 -8.05 13.66
N SER A 72 -17.58 -9.14 14.44
CA SER A 72 -16.61 -9.47 15.49
C SER A 72 -15.16 -9.33 15.06
N LYS A 73 -14.78 -9.93 13.92
CA LYS A 73 -13.40 -9.83 13.43
C LYS A 73 -13.02 -8.42 12.96
N VAL A 74 -13.95 -7.70 12.35
CA VAL A 74 -13.72 -6.34 11.88
C VAL A 74 -13.58 -5.37 13.07
N ALA A 75 -14.33 -5.59 14.15
CA ALA A 75 -14.16 -4.87 15.41
C ALA A 75 -12.76 -5.09 16.00
N GLU A 76 -12.28 -6.34 16.00
CA GLU A 76 -10.89 -6.63 16.38
C GLU A 76 -9.85 -5.91 15.51
N ASP A 77 -10.05 -5.97 14.19
CA ASP A 77 -9.18 -5.34 13.23
C ASP A 77 -9.21 -3.80 13.39
N CYS A 78 -10.35 -3.23 13.80
CA CYS A 78 -10.53 -1.79 14.03
C CYS A 78 -9.66 -1.27 15.17
N TYR A 79 -9.74 -1.86 16.37
CA TYR A 79 -8.90 -1.39 17.47
C TYR A 79 -7.43 -1.72 17.23
N ARG A 80 -7.08 -2.82 16.53
CA ARG A 80 -5.70 -3.10 16.14
C ARG A 80 -5.14 -2.05 15.17
N ASP A 81 -5.96 -1.60 14.21
CA ASP A 81 -5.59 -0.50 13.29
C ASP A 81 -5.37 0.81 14.06
N ALA A 82 -6.30 1.14 14.97
CA ALA A 82 -6.18 2.31 15.84
C ALA A 82 -4.89 2.27 16.67
N LEU A 83 -4.59 1.11 17.26
CA LEU A 83 -3.39 0.91 18.07
C LEU A 83 -2.11 1.04 17.25
N SER A 84 -2.11 0.55 16.01
CA SER A 84 -0.98 0.71 15.08
C SER A 84 -0.73 2.17 14.74
N VAL A 85 -1.79 2.93 14.48
CA VAL A 85 -1.71 4.39 14.21
C VAL A 85 -1.24 5.14 15.45
N TYR A 86 -1.78 4.81 16.62
CA TYR A 86 -1.42 5.44 17.89
C TYR A 86 0.05 5.19 18.27
N LYS A 87 0.53 3.94 18.15
CA LYS A 87 1.94 3.59 18.33
C LYS A 87 2.85 4.34 17.36
N GLY A 88 2.46 4.46 16.10
CA GLY A 88 3.23 5.20 15.09
C GLY A 88 3.39 6.67 15.46
N TRP A 89 2.37 7.29 16.06
CA TRP A 89 2.47 8.66 16.58
C TRP A 89 3.26 8.75 17.88
N TYR A 90 3.02 7.84 18.84
CA TYR A 90 3.68 7.82 20.14
C TYR A 90 5.20 7.67 20.04
N ASN A 91 5.65 6.79 19.14
CA ASN A 91 7.06 6.48 18.89
C ASN A 91 7.76 7.47 17.95
N ASN A 92 7.05 8.47 17.42
CA ASN A 92 7.66 9.53 16.63
C ASN A 92 8.34 10.56 17.57
N PRO A 93 9.67 10.80 17.47
CA PRO A 93 10.38 11.70 18.39
C PRO A 93 9.82 13.11 18.48
N ARG A 94 9.27 13.63 17.37
CA ARG A 94 8.72 15.00 17.32
C ARG A 94 7.27 15.11 17.77
N ARG A 95 6.60 13.97 18.04
CA ARG A 95 5.17 13.85 18.45
C ARG A 95 4.30 14.99 17.93
N GLY A 96 4.26 15.12 16.60
CA GLY A 96 3.55 16.20 15.92
C GLY A 96 2.03 16.14 16.16
N ARG A 97 1.26 16.75 15.27
CA ARG A 97 -0.20 16.75 15.39
C ARG A 97 -0.76 15.33 15.57
N PHE A 98 -1.69 15.17 16.51
CA PHE A 98 -2.39 13.91 16.74
C PHE A 98 -3.06 13.39 15.44
N PRO A 99 -2.97 12.09 15.13
CA PRO A 99 -3.51 11.53 13.90
C PRO A 99 -5.01 11.77 13.75
N ARG A 100 -5.43 12.18 12.55
CA ARG A 100 -6.85 12.31 12.19
C ARG A 100 -7.16 11.41 11.00
N VAL A 101 -8.21 10.60 11.11
CA VAL A 101 -8.61 9.65 10.08
C VAL A 101 -9.53 10.34 9.06
N TYR A 102 -8.96 10.64 7.89
CA TYR A 102 -9.70 11.23 6.77
C TYR A 102 -10.04 10.23 5.67
N LYS A 103 -9.27 9.15 5.55
CA LYS A 103 -9.38 8.21 4.44
C LYS A 103 -10.31 7.06 4.84
N PRO A 104 -11.34 6.74 4.04
CA PRO A 104 -12.22 5.61 4.28
C PRO A 104 -11.51 4.31 3.89
N THR A 105 -10.69 3.81 4.83
CA THR A 105 -9.90 2.60 4.68
C THR A 105 -10.25 1.61 5.77
N VAL A 106 -10.58 0.37 5.38
CA VAL A 106 -10.91 -0.72 6.31
C VAL A 106 -9.81 -1.77 6.26
N TRP A 107 -9.33 -2.20 7.44
CA TRP A 107 -8.45 -3.35 7.57
C TRP A 107 -9.27 -4.63 7.55
N LEU A 108 -8.90 -5.59 6.68
CA LEU A 108 -9.54 -6.89 6.59
C LEU A 108 -8.50 -8.02 6.77
N THR A 109 -8.76 -8.92 7.70
CA THR A 109 -7.99 -10.15 7.92
C THR A 109 -8.45 -11.28 6.98
N PRO A 110 -7.52 -12.04 6.36
CA PRO A 110 -7.87 -13.11 5.42
C PRO A 110 -8.61 -14.26 6.11
N LYS A 111 -9.50 -14.92 5.39
CA LYS A 111 -10.36 -16.05 5.82
C LYS A 111 -11.38 -15.73 6.93
N ALA A 112 -11.28 -14.57 7.57
CA ALA A 112 -12.19 -14.16 8.63
C ALA A 112 -12.99 -12.91 8.25
N SER A 113 -12.31 -11.82 7.87
CA SER A 113 -12.95 -10.57 7.45
C SER A 113 -13.18 -10.51 5.94
N TYR A 114 -12.33 -11.20 5.16
CA TYR A 114 -12.51 -11.32 3.72
C TYR A 114 -12.03 -12.67 3.16
N ASN A 115 -12.62 -13.08 2.05
CA ASN A 115 -12.14 -14.16 1.20
C ASN A 115 -12.25 -13.77 -0.27
N VAL A 116 -11.37 -14.30 -1.12
CA VAL A 116 -11.38 -14.05 -2.56
C VAL A 116 -11.51 -15.38 -3.27
N ASP A 117 -12.49 -15.46 -4.16
CA ASP A 117 -12.67 -16.56 -5.10
C ASP A 117 -12.21 -16.09 -6.49
N PHE A 118 -11.12 -16.68 -6.97
CA PHE A 118 -10.55 -16.33 -8.28
C PHE A 118 -11.19 -17.09 -9.44
N GLU A 119 -11.95 -18.16 -9.18
CA GLU A 119 -12.70 -18.89 -10.20
C GLU A 119 -13.99 -18.14 -10.54
N ALA A 120 -14.75 -17.77 -9.51
CA ALA A 120 -15.97 -16.97 -9.64
C ALA A 120 -15.68 -15.47 -9.82
N MET A 121 -14.42 -15.03 -9.65
CA MET A 121 -14.02 -13.63 -9.63
C MET A 121 -14.83 -12.78 -8.63
N THR A 122 -15.07 -13.32 -7.44
CA THR A 122 -15.82 -12.67 -6.37
C THR A 122 -14.99 -12.45 -5.12
N VAL A 123 -15.38 -11.45 -4.32
CA VAL A 123 -14.84 -11.20 -2.99
C VAL A 123 -15.96 -11.30 -1.99
N ARG A 124 -15.81 -12.16 -1.00
CA ARG A 124 -16.70 -12.20 0.16
C ARG A 124 -16.14 -11.33 1.26
N ILE A 125 -16.90 -10.33 1.70
CA ILE A 125 -16.56 -9.48 2.85
C ILE A 125 -17.55 -9.74 3.98
N ALA A 126 -17.06 -9.87 5.20
CA ALA A 126 -17.89 -10.09 6.38
C ALA A 126 -18.96 -8.98 6.51
N SER A 127 -20.22 -9.38 6.75
CA SER A 127 -21.41 -8.50 6.85
C SER A 127 -21.83 -7.75 5.58
N VAL A 128 -21.10 -7.85 4.47
CA VAL A 128 -21.50 -7.26 3.18
C VAL A 128 -22.00 -8.34 2.22
N GLY A 129 -21.39 -9.52 2.25
CA GLY A 129 -21.68 -10.60 1.32
C GLY A 129 -20.66 -10.68 0.19
N GLU A 130 -21.09 -11.22 -0.95
CA GLU A 130 -20.24 -11.44 -2.12
C GLU A 130 -20.34 -10.26 -3.10
N LEU A 131 -19.18 -9.81 -3.57
CA LEU A 131 -19.03 -8.69 -4.50
C LEU A 131 -18.22 -9.11 -5.71
N GLN A 132 -18.65 -8.70 -6.90
CA GLN A 132 -17.96 -8.99 -8.15
C GLN A 132 -16.65 -8.18 -8.27
N ILE A 133 -15.58 -8.82 -8.76
CA ILE A 133 -14.33 -8.15 -9.12
C ILE A 133 -14.49 -7.58 -10.53
N LEU A 134 -14.57 -6.26 -10.63
CA LEU A 134 -14.75 -5.53 -11.88
C LEU A 134 -13.44 -5.34 -12.66
N GLY A 135 -12.30 -5.48 -11.99
CA GLY A 135 -11.00 -5.32 -12.64
C GLY A 135 -9.84 -5.66 -11.72
N TYR A 136 -8.80 -6.24 -12.31
CA TYR A 136 -7.60 -6.67 -11.62
C TYR A 136 -6.39 -6.45 -12.54
N PRO A 137 -5.17 -6.32 -11.99
CA PRO A 137 -4.00 -6.08 -12.81
C PRO A 137 -3.57 -7.36 -13.54
N ARG A 138 -2.96 -7.21 -14.72
CA ARG A 138 -2.59 -8.35 -15.60
C ARG A 138 -1.61 -9.32 -14.94
N ASN A 139 -0.78 -8.83 -14.03
CA ASN A 139 0.21 -9.62 -13.28
C ASN A 139 -0.38 -10.40 -12.10
N LEU A 140 -1.72 -10.42 -11.91
CA LEU A 140 -2.35 -11.18 -10.82
C LEU A 140 -1.91 -12.65 -10.79
N LYS A 141 -1.75 -13.26 -11.98
CA LYS A 141 -1.34 -14.68 -12.13
C LYS A 141 -0.01 -14.99 -11.43
N GLU A 142 0.92 -14.03 -11.40
CA GLU A 142 2.24 -14.20 -10.76
C GLU A 142 2.14 -14.35 -9.24
N TYR A 143 1.06 -13.84 -8.63
CA TYR A 143 0.86 -13.84 -7.18
C TYR A 143 -0.12 -14.91 -6.70
N MET A 144 -0.77 -15.66 -7.59
CA MET A 144 -1.77 -16.66 -7.22
C MET A 144 -1.17 -17.80 -6.36
N SER A 145 0.11 -18.11 -6.54
CA SER A 145 0.83 -19.10 -5.72
C SER A 145 1.31 -18.55 -4.36
N TRP A 146 1.17 -17.25 -4.12
CA TRP A 146 1.63 -16.60 -2.90
C TRP A 146 0.55 -16.64 -1.81
N ARG A 147 0.97 -16.59 -0.55
CA ARG A 147 0.03 -16.61 0.57
C ARG A 147 -0.66 -15.25 0.70
N MET A 148 -1.99 -15.25 0.67
CA MET A 148 -2.79 -14.06 0.99
C MET A 148 -2.64 -13.67 2.47
N LYS A 149 -2.47 -12.37 2.70
CA LYS A 149 -2.35 -11.73 4.01
C LYS A 149 -3.49 -10.74 4.20
N GLU A 150 -3.22 -9.62 4.85
CA GLU A 150 -4.21 -8.59 5.14
C GLU A 150 -4.59 -7.84 3.86
N ALA A 151 -5.81 -7.33 3.85
CA ALA A 151 -6.28 -6.46 2.78
C ALA A 151 -6.70 -5.09 3.34
N ARG A 152 -6.53 -4.06 2.51
CA ARG A 152 -7.06 -2.73 2.75
C ARG A 152 -8.16 -2.44 1.73
N LEU A 153 -9.39 -2.31 2.22
CA LEU A 153 -10.51 -1.85 1.41
C LEU A 153 -10.49 -0.32 1.40
N VAL A 154 -10.48 0.29 0.22
CA VAL A 154 -10.42 1.74 0.02
C VAL A 154 -11.58 2.18 -0.86
N VAL A 155 -12.40 3.12 -0.37
CA VAL A 155 -13.44 3.76 -1.17
C VAL A 155 -12.97 5.16 -1.57
N LYS A 156 -12.94 5.44 -2.87
CA LYS A 156 -12.54 6.76 -3.37
C LYS A 156 -13.27 7.09 -4.66
N ASP A 157 -13.79 8.31 -4.77
CA ASP A 157 -14.41 8.83 -5.99
C ASP A 157 -15.52 7.90 -6.53
N GLY A 158 -16.37 7.35 -5.64
CA GLY A 158 -17.44 6.41 -5.99
C GLY A 158 -16.96 5.02 -6.44
N LYS A 159 -15.69 4.67 -6.20
CA LYS A 159 -15.09 3.38 -6.57
C LYS A 159 -14.54 2.68 -5.34
N ALA A 160 -14.71 1.36 -5.28
CA ALA A 160 -14.15 0.51 -4.25
C ALA A 160 -12.94 -0.27 -4.78
N PHE A 161 -11.85 -0.25 -4.01
CA PHE A 161 -10.63 -0.98 -4.30
C PHE A 161 -10.25 -1.86 -3.13
N LEU A 162 -10.10 -3.16 -3.38
CA LEU A 162 -9.54 -4.10 -2.42
C LEU A 162 -8.04 -4.27 -2.71
N LYS A 163 -7.20 -3.82 -1.78
CA LYS A 163 -5.74 -3.96 -1.87
C LYS A 163 -5.30 -5.14 -1.04
N VAL A 164 -5.09 -6.28 -1.67
CA VAL A 164 -4.66 -7.52 -1.00
C VAL A 164 -3.13 -7.58 -0.96
N VAL A 165 -2.58 -7.91 0.21
CA VAL A 165 -1.15 -8.20 0.36
C VAL A 165 -0.91 -9.70 0.14
N PHE A 166 0.02 -10.02 -0.74
CA PHE A 166 0.53 -11.36 -0.99
C PHE A 166 1.93 -11.49 -0.39
N GLU A 167 2.23 -12.63 0.23
CA GLU A 167 3.51 -12.91 0.89
C GLU A 167 4.09 -14.23 0.36
N LYS A 168 5.36 -14.19 -0.07
CA LYS A 168 6.18 -15.39 -0.33
C LYS A 168 7.38 -15.38 0.63
N PRO A 169 7.71 -16.50 1.29
CA PRO A 169 8.95 -16.57 2.07
C PRO A 169 10.15 -16.28 1.17
N LEU A 170 11.12 -15.53 1.68
CA LEU A 170 12.38 -15.32 0.97
C LEU A 170 13.17 -16.63 1.05
N GLU A 171 13.42 -17.24 -0.09
CA GLU A 171 14.37 -18.34 -0.20
C GLU A 171 15.78 -17.75 -0.02
N ASN A 172 16.52 -18.27 0.96
CA ASN A 172 17.93 -17.92 1.10
C ASN A 172 18.69 -18.59 -0.03
N VAL A 173 18.91 -17.86 -1.11
CA VAL A 173 19.80 -18.28 -2.18
C VAL A 173 21.22 -17.95 -1.73
N GLU A 174 22.09 -18.96 -1.64
CA GLU A 174 23.51 -18.72 -1.44
C GLU A 174 24.04 -17.95 -2.66
N PRO A 175 24.65 -16.76 -2.46
CA PRO A 175 25.20 -16.00 -3.57
C PRO A 175 26.34 -16.80 -4.18
N LYS A 176 26.10 -17.35 -5.37
CA LYS A 176 27.11 -18.13 -6.09
C LYS A 176 28.23 -17.24 -6.62
N GLU A 177 27.86 -16.05 -7.09
CA GLU A 177 28.77 -15.07 -7.69
C GLU A 177 28.26 -13.65 -7.44
N SER A 178 29.16 -12.67 -7.57
CA SER A 178 28.85 -11.24 -7.48
C SER A 178 29.12 -10.57 -8.82
N VAL A 179 28.26 -9.62 -9.19
CA VAL A 179 28.48 -8.71 -10.31
C VAL A 179 28.48 -7.30 -9.76
N ALA A 180 29.54 -6.54 -10.03
CA ALA A 180 29.60 -5.12 -9.73
C ALA A 180 28.83 -4.36 -10.80
N VAL A 181 27.91 -3.51 -10.36
CA VAL A 181 27.14 -2.61 -11.23
C VAL A 181 27.39 -1.19 -10.75
N ASP A 182 28.13 -0.42 -11.55
CA ASP A 182 28.32 1.02 -11.35
C ASP A 182 27.42 1.79 -12.32
N ILE A 183 26.59 2.68 -11.79
CA ILE A 183 25.59 3.44 -12.56
C ILE A 183 26.01 4.90 -12.52
N ASN A 184 26.47 5.42 -13.66
CA ASN A 184 26.83 6.82 -13.84
C ASN A 184 25.96 7.50 -14.93
N MET A 185 26.10 8.82 -15.06
CA MET A 185 25.28 9.64 -15.96
C MET A 185 25.58 9.44 -17.45
N SER A 186 26.80 9.00 -17.77
CA SER A 186 27.26 8.73 -19.13
C SER A 186 27.19 7.24 -19.48
N GLU A 187 27.42 6.35 -18.52
CA GLU A 187 27.49 4.91 -18.74
C GLU A 187 27.11 4.11 -17.50
N ILE A 188 26.59 2.91 -17.73
CA ILE A 188 26.43 1.86 -16.74
C ILE A 188 27.52 0.82 -17.00
N VAL A 189 28.36 0.56 -16.01
CA VAL A 189 29.41 -0.47 -16.08
C VAL A 189 28.95 -1.68 -15.28
N VAL A 190 28.89 -2.83 -15.95
CA VAL A 190 28.52 -4.11 -15.34
C VAL A 190 29.67 -5.07 -15.54
N GLY A 191 30.25 -5.59 -14.46
CA GLY A 191 31.38 -6.50 -14.58
C GLY A 191 31.58 -7.39 -13.36
N LYS A 192 32.26 -8.52 -13.58
CA LYS A 192 32.67 -9.44 -12.50
C LYS A 192 34.07 -9.12 -11.99
N ASP A 193 34.94 -8.70 -12.89
CA ASP A 193 36.34 -8.36 -12.67
C ASP A 193 36.80 -7.33 -13.73
N ASP A 194 38.07 -6.94 -13.70
CA ASP A 194 38.65 -5.93 -14.60
C ASP A 194 38.77 -6.38 -16.07
N ILE A 195 38.43 -7.64 -16.37
CA ILE A 195 38.57 -8.26 -17.69
C ILE A 195 37.19 -8.49 -18.32
N ASN A 196 36.22 -8.91 -17.51
CA ASN A 196 34.87 -9.27 -17.93
C ASN A 196 33.88 -8.20 -17.49
N TYR A 197 33.90 -7.05 -18.19
CA TYR A 197 32.94 -5.98 -17.99
C TYR A 197 32.33 -5.48 -19.31
N VAL A 198 31.10 -4.99 -19.21
CA VAL A 198 30.34 -4.37 -20.29
C VAL A 198 30.05 -2.93 -19.89
N ARG A 199 30.27 -2.00 -20.82
CA ARG A 199 29.89 -0.59 -20.68
C ARG A 199 28.69 -0.31 -21.56
N ILE A 200 27.60 0.14 -20.95
CA ILE A 200 26.37 0.50 -21.63
C ILE A 200 26.25 2.02 -21.57
N SER A 201 26.42 2.69 -22.70
CA SER A 201 26.25 4.15 -22.78
C SER A 201 24.82 4.54 -22.43
N THR A 202 24.64 5.56 -21.60
CA THR A 202 23.34 6.10 -21.24
C THR A 202 23.21 7.56 -21.66
N ARG A 203 21.98 7.99 -21.96
CA ARG A 203 21.66 9.39 -22.26
C ARG A 203 21.09 10.12 -21.04
N LEU A 204 21.49 9.71 -19.83
CA LEU A 204 20.92 10.25 -18.58
C LEU A 204 21.24 11.74 -18.40
N HIS A 205 22.38 12.22 -18.92
CA HIS A 205 22.70 13.66 -18.99
C HIS A 205 21.61 14.47 -19.69
N GLU A 206 21.17 14.02 -20.86
CA GLU A 206 20.12 14.70 -21.61
C GLU A 206 18.79 14.65 -20.86
N VAL A 207 18.41 13.48 -20.35
CA VAL A 207 17.17 13.29 -19.59
C VAL A 207 17.15 14.19 -18.36
N HIS A 208 18.28 14.30 -17.64
CA HIS A 208 18.41 15.18 -16.49
C HIS A 208 18.31 16.65 -16.88
N HIS A 209 18.97 17.07 -17.97
CA HIS A 209 18.86 18.43 -18.50
C HIS A 209 17.40 18.81 -18.83
N TRP A 210 16.70 17.94 -19.57
CA TRP A 210 15.28 18.14 -19.91
C TRP A 210 14.38 18.18 -18.67
N LYS A 211 14.66 17.32 -17.68
CA LYS A 211 13.96 17.34 -16.39
C LYS A 211 14.18 18.67 -15.65
N SER A 212 15.40 19.17 -15.57
CA SER A 212 15.70 20.45 -14.92
C SER A 212 15.04 21.64 -15.62
N LEU A 213 14.99 21.64 -16.95
CA LEU A 213 14.23 22.64 -17.72
C LEU A 213 12.73 22.55 -17.44
N ALA A 214 12.17 21.35 -17.41
CA ALA A 214 10.76 21.11 -17.10
C ALA A 214 10.39 21.61 -15.70
N GLU A 215 11.22 21.34 -14.69
CA GLU A 215 11.03 21.82 -13.32
C GLU A 215 11.15 23.36 -13.22
N SER A 216 12.10 23.95 -13.94
CA SER A 216 12.26 25.41 -14.02
C SER A 216 11.03 26.07 -14.64
N LEU A 217 10.50 25.51 -15.72
CA LEU A 217 9.27 25.97 -16.36
C LEU A 217 8.04 25.80 -15.45
N GLN A 218 7.95 24.69 -14.73
CA GLN A 218 6.88 24.44 -13.76
C GLN A 218 6.90 25.48 -12.64
N LYS A 219 8.08 25.81 -12.10
CA LYS A 219 8.24 26.86 -11.07
C LYS A 219 7.87 28.24 -11.60
N LYS A 220 8.26 28.57 -12.84
CA LYS A 220 7.99 29.87 -13.47
C LYS A 220 6.51 30.04 -13.85
N TYR A 221 5.84 28.97 -14.28
CA TYR A 221 4.45 29.02 -14.77
C TYR A 221 3.52 27.96 -14.15
N PRO A 222 3.29 28.00 -12.83
CA PRO A 222 2.53 26.96 -12.12
C PRO A 222 1.08 26.82 -12.62
N ARG A 223 0.43 27.93 -13.01
CA ARG A 223 -0.97 27.94 -13.50
C ARG A 223 -1.13 27.40 -14.93
N ARG A 224 -0.11 27.50 -15.78
CA ARG A 224 -0.15 27.02 -17.18
C ARG A 224 0.45 25.63 -17.38
N TRP A 225 1.11 25.09 -16.35
CA TRP A 225 1.78 23.79 -16.41
C TRP A 225 0.86 22.66 -16.89
N GLY A 226 -0.40 22.62 -16.46
CA GLY A 226 -1.37 21.61 -16.90
C GLY A 226 -1.59 21.56 -18.42
N ARG A 227 -1.48 22.69 -19.12
CA ARG A 227 -1.58 22.80 -20.58
C ARG A 227 -0.27 22.42 -21.29
N ILE A 228 0.85 22.83 -20.71
CA ILE A 228 2.20 22.64 -21.28
C ILE A 228 2.69 21.19 -21.11
N ARG A 229 2.23 20.51 -20.06
CA ARG A 229 2.66 19.13 -19.71
C ARG A 229 2.43 18.14 -20.85
N GLY A 230 1.36 18.30 -21.64
CA GLY A 230 1.09 17.46 -22.82
C GLY A 230 2.15 17.58 -23.91
N SER A 231 2.60 18.80 -24.23
CA SER A 231 3.64 19.05 -25.23
C SER A 231 5.03 18.60 -24.77
N CYS A 232 5.38 18.78 -23.48
CA CYS A 232 6.68 18.33 -22.96
C CYS A 232 6.79 16.79 -22.87
N ILE A 233 5.70 16.09 -22.54
CA ILE A 233 5.70 14.62 -22.47
C ILE A 233 5.84 14.00 -23.88
N GLY A 234 5.23 14.60 -24.90
CA GLY A 234 5.37 14.14 -26.29
C GLY A 234 6.82 14.16 -26.79
N PHE A 235 7.60 15.16 -26.38
CA PHE A 235 9.03 15.26 -26.73
C PHE A 235 9.90 14.19 -26.05
N VAL A 236 9.62 13.87 -24.78
CA VAL A 236 10.34 12.83 -24.03
C VAL A 236 10.02 11.42 -24.57
N PHE A 237 8.79 11.17 -25.04
CA PHE A 237 8.43 9.90 -25.66
C PHE A 237 8.96 9.73 -27.08
N SER A 238 9.13 10.81 -27.86
CA SER A 238 9.72 10.73 -29.20
C SER A 238 11.18 10.25 -29.17
N ILE A 239 11.92 10.53 -28.08
CA ILE A 239 13.29 10.01 -27.86
C ILE A 239 13.31 8.48 -27.65
N LYS A 240 12.20 7.86 -27.19
CA LYS A 240 12.06 6.39 -27.14
C LYS A 240 11.75 5.75 -28.50
N GLY A 241 11.39 6.52 -29.52
CA GLY A 241 11.00 6.03 -30.84
C GLY A 241 12.15 5.81 -31.84
N LEU A 242 13.39 6.13 -31.47
CA LEU A 242 14.57 6.06 -32.37
C LEU A 242 15.61 5.01 -31.95
N GLY A 243 15.25 4.04 -31.12
CA GLY A 243 16.13 2.94 -30.74
C GLY A 243 15.35 1.68 -30.42
N GLY A 244 14.99 0.92 -31.46
CA GLY A 244 14.62 -0.48 -31.29
C GLY A 244 15.85 -1.23 -30.77
N PHE A 245 15.76 -1.73 -29.54
CA PHE A 245 16.63 -2.78 -29.04
C PHE A 245 15.72 -3.92 -28.58
N CYS A 246 15.76 -5.01 -29.36
CA CYS A 246 15.65 -6.36 -28.84
C CYS A 246 16.81 -6.63 -27.86
#